data_AF-A0A820RWE1-F1
#
_entry.id   AF-A0A820RWE1-F1
#
_cell.length_a   1.000
_cell.length_b   1.000
_cell.length_c   1.000
_cell.angle_alpha   90.00
_cell.angle_beta   90.00
_cell.angle_gamma   90.00
#
_symmetry.space_group_name_H-M   'P 1'
#
loop_
_entity.id
_entity.type
_entity.pdbx_description
1 polymer ?
#
loop_
_entity_poly.entity_id
_entity_poly.type
_entity_poly.pdbx_seq_one_letter_code
_entity_poly.pdbx_strand_id
1 'polypeptide(L)'
;MIYSCQSFCGGWGDRLHGILSVYNLALLTNRHFMIDMNYPCEILKKSKNRTRLNINTMRSWQTAIRNEIANTIKPKDFVQIWSSYNDIVISTNSDYVTPALHNKFVLNQTRKLLGRLLLA
;
A
#
# COMPACT_ATOMS: atom_id res chain seq x y z
N MET A 1 3.10 -4.15 5.18
CA MET A 1 1.97 -3.74 4.31
C MET A 1 2.25 -4.21 2.91
N ILE A 2 1.27 -4.86 2.30
CA ILE A 2 1.44 -5.57 1.03
C ILE A 2 0.35 -5.06 0.08
N TYR A 3 0.76 -4.39 -0.99
CA TYR A 3 -0.14 -4.15 -2.11
C TYR A 3 -0.30 -5.46 -2.87
N SER A 4 -1.53 -5.99 -3.00
CA SER A 4 -1.77 -7.23 -3.74
C SER A 4 -2.68 -7.02 -4.93
N CYS A 5 -2.27 -7.56 -6.08
CA CYS A 5 -3.05 -7.58 -7.31
C CYS A 5 -2.93 -8.96 -7.99
N GLN A 6 -3.94 -9.81 -7.73
CA GLN A 6 -4.01 -11.20 -8.22
C GLN A 6 -4.99 -11.37 -9.39
N SER A 7 -5.88 -10.42 -9.61
CA SER A 7 -6.86 -10.39 -10.70
C SER A 7 -6.75 -9.07 -11.48
N PHE A 8 -7.68 -8.78 -12.39
CA PHE A 8 -7.73 -7.48 -13.05
C PHE A 8 -7.84 -6.33 -12.02
N CYS A 9 -6.78 -5.51 -11.92
CA CYS A 9 -6.72 -4.31 -11.08
C CYS A 9 -6.63 -3.02 -11.92
N GLY A 10 -7.24 -3.01 -13.10
CA GLY A 10 -7.15 -1.88 -14.03
C GLY A 10 -5.82 -1.80 -14.78
N GLY A 11 -5.56 -0.61 -15.33
CA GLY A 11 -4.36 -0.27 -16.09
C GLY A 11 -3.13 -0.01 -15.22
N TRP A 12 -2.01 0.37 -15.85
CA TRP A 12 -0.80 0.73 -15.13
C TRP A 12 -0.96 1.96 -14.23
N GLY A 13 -1.77 2.94 -14.64
CA GLY A 13 -2.10 4.10 -13.82
C GLY A 13 -2.81 3.71 -12.53
N ASP A 14 -3.86 2.88 -12.62
CA ASP A 14 -4.62 2.39 -11.46
C ASP A 14 -3.74 1.63 -10.47
N ARG A 15 -2.82 0.80 -10.98
CA ARG A 15 -1.89 0.03 -10.15
C ARG A 15 -0.87 0.91 -9.49
N LEU A 16 -0.26 1.84 -10.22
CA LEU A 16 0.67 2.81 -9.64
C LEU A 16 -0.03 3.61 -8.55
N HIS A 17 -1.27 4.01 -8.79
CA HIS A 17 -2.08 4.74 -7.83
C HIS A 17 -2.33 3.93 -6.54
N GLY A 18 -2.74 2.66 -6.67
CA GLY A 18 -2.89 1.74 -5.54
C GLY A 18 -1.58 1.47 -4.80
N ILE A 19 -0.48 1.25 -5.53
CA ILE A 19 0.87 1.06 -4.97
C ILE A 19 1.29 2.26 -4.12
N LEU A 20 1.15 3.47 -4.66
CA LEU A 20 1.48 4.70 -3.95
C LEU A 20 0.59 4.89 -2.72
N SER A 21 -0.69 4.56 -2.83
CA SER A 21 -1.60 4.64 -1.70
C SER A 21 -1.17 3.72 -0.55
N VAL A 22 -0.88 2.44 -0.83
CA VAL A 22 -0.44 1.48 0.19
C VAL A 22 0.94 1.82 0.74
N TYR A 23 1.84 2.35 -0.09
CA TYR A 23 3.15 2.83 0.35
C TYR A 23 3.04 3.97 1.36
N ASN A 24 2.17 4.96 1.10
CA ASN A 24 1.93 6.05 2.04
C ASN A 24 1.37 5.55 3.38
N LEU A 25 0.44 4.58 3.34
CA LEU A 25 -0.08 3.95 4.55
C LEU A 25 1.02 3.22 5.33
N ALA A 26 1.97 2.58 4.63
CA ALA A 26 3.10 1.90 5.24
C ALA A 26 4.02 2.90 5.96
N LEU A 27 4.30 4.05 5.34
CA LEU A 27 5.09 5.13 5.97
C LEU A 27 4.40 5.70 7.22
N LEU A 28 3.08 5.96 7.13
CA LEU A 28 2.31 6.50 8.26
C LEU A 28 2.21 5.53 9.43
N THR A 29 2.30 4.22 9.18
CA THR A 29 2.22 3.18 10.21
C THR A 29 3.59 2.63 10.61
N ASN A 30 4.67 3.18 10.05
CA ASN A 30 6.04 2.68 10.23
C ASN A 30 6.18 1.18 9.92
N ARG A 31 5.59 0.73 8.81
CA ARG A 31 5.59 -0.66 8.34
C ARG A 31 6.43 -0.81 7.08
N HIS A 32 7.02 -1.99 6.91
CA HIS A 32 7.64 -2.37 5.64
C HIS A 32 6.59 -2.45 4.53
N PHE A 33 6.95 -1.99 3.34
CA PHE A 33 6.10 -2.02 2.15
C PHE A 33 6.58 -3.09 1.16
N MET A 34 5.64 -3.86 0.62
CA MET A 34 5.89 -4.89 -0.38
C MET A 34 4.81 -4.86 -1.46
N ILE A 35 5.14 -5.37 -2.64
CA ILE A 35 4.24 -5.48 -3.79
C ILE A 35 4.12 -6.97 -4.16
N ASP A 36 2.91 -7.48 -4.13
CA ASP A 36 2.50 -8.80 -4.62
C ASP A 36 1.59 -8.62 -5.85
N MET A 37 2.19 -8.45 -7.02
CA MET A 37 1.46 -8.23 -8.27
C MET A 37 1.76 -9.35 -9.24
N ASN A 38 0.82 -10.29 -9.37
CA ASN A 38 0.92 -11.42 -10.29
C ASN A 38 0.14 -11.17 -11.60
N TYR A 39 -0.66 -10.09 -11.66
CA TYR A 39 -1.46 -9.73 -12.84
C TYR A 39 -1.06 -8.39 -13.47
N PRO A 40 -1.01 -8.29 -14.82
CA PRO A 40 -1.15 -9.37 -15.78
C PRO A 40 0.16 -10.16 -15.80
N CYS A 41 0.03 -11.48 -15.92
CA CYS A 41 1.16 -12.40 -16.04
C CYS A 41 2.06 -12.11 -17.27
N GLU A 42 1.70 -11.13 -18.10
CA GLU A 42 2.35 -10.79 -19.37
C GLU A 42 3.58 -9.88 -19.27
N ILE A 43 3.90 -9.31 -18.11
CA ILE A 43 5.16 -8.55 -17.93
C ILE A 43 6.37 -9.44 -18.26
N LEU A 44 6.24 -10.75 -18.06
CA LEU A 44 7.27 -11.75 -18.34
C LEU A 44 7.29 -12.23 -19.81
N LYS A 45 6.26 -11.92 -20.61
CA LYS A 45 6.09 -12.54 -21.94
C LYS A 45 6.86 -11.81 -23.05
N LYS A 46 7.39 -10.60 -22.80
CA LYS A 46 7.98 -9.77 -23.87
C LYS A 46 9.27 -9.02 -23.51
N SER A 47 10.00 -9.43 -22.48
CA SER A 47 11.30 -8.83 -22.19
C SER A 47 12.42 -9.87 -22.17
N LYS A 48 13.21 -9.89 -23.25
CA LYS A 48 14.47 -10.65 -23.30
C LYS A 48 15.58 -10.04 -22.43
N ASN A 49 15.41 -8.85 -21.85
CA ASN A 49 16.33 -8.23 -20.89
C ASN A 49 15.66 -7.02 -20.21
N ARG A 50 14.82 -7.25 -19.20
CA ARG A 50 14.42 -6.18 -18.26
C ARG A 50 14.59 -6.71 -16.85
N THR A 51 15.34 -5.92 -16.09
CA THR A 51 15.66 -6.06 -14.68
C THR A 51 14.44 -6.55 -13.91
N ARG A 52 14.52 -7.76 -13.37
CA ARG A 52 13.58 -8.24 -12.36
C ARG A 52 13.67 -7.27 -11.18
N LEU A 53 12.64 -6.45 -10.98
CA LEU A 53 12.35 -5.91 -9.65
C LEU A 53 11.80 -7.08 -8.84
N ASN A 54 12.73 -7.85 -8.27
CA ASN A 54 12.41 -8.95 -7.37
C ASN A 54 12.02 -8.35 -6.02
N ILE A 55 10.80 -7.82 -5.93
CA ILE A 55 10.22 -7.43 -4.64
C ILE A 55 9.74 -8.75 -4.06
N ASN A 56 10.50 -9.29 -3.09
CA ASN A 56 10.26 -10.56 -2.42
C ASN A 56 8.75 -10.86 -2.26
N THR A 57 8.18 -11.68 -3.14
CA THR A 57 6.80 -12.14 -3.01
C THR A 57 6.80 -13.27 -1.98
N MET A 58 6.80 -12.91 -0.69
CA MET A 58 6.56 -13.88 0.37
C MET A 58 5.07 -14.26 0.38
N ARG A 59 4.78 -15.56 0.40
CA ARG A 59 3.44 -16.08 0.69
C ARG A 59 3.12 -15.77 2.15
N SER A 60 2.39 -14.70 2.36
CA SER A 60 1.88 -14.30 3.65
C SER A 60 0.52 -14.97 3.88
N TRP A 61 0.42 -15.72 4.97
CA TRP A 61 -0.81 -16.34 5.45
C TRP A 61 -1.70 -15.23 6.03
N GLN A 62 -2.62 -14.66 5.24
CA GLN A 62 -3.19 -13.34 5.56
C GLN A 62 -4.69 -13.28 5.79
N THR A 63 -5.05 -12.57 6.85
CA THR A 63 -6.37 -11.98 7.06
C THR A 63 -6.49 -10.74 6.18
N ALA A 64 -7.12 -10.88 5.01
CA ALA A 64 -7.29 -9.77 4.06
C ALA A 64 -8.34 -8.77 4.58
N ILE A 65 -7.93 -7.55 4.91
CA ILE A 65 -8.88 -6.44 5.17
C ILE A 65 -9.28 -5.86 3.81
N ARG A 66 -10.23 -6.50 3.13
CA ARG A 66 -10.61 -6.07 1.76
C ARG A 66 -11.69 -4.99 1.73
N ASN A 67 -12.50 -4.88 2.79
CA ASN A 67 -13.74 -4.07 2.75
C ASN A 67 -13.85 -2.97 3.81
N GLU A 68 -12.90 -2.84 4.73
CA GLU A 68 -13.01 -1.88 5.85
C GLU A 68 -11.94 -0.78 5.88
N ILE A 69 -10.99 -0.78 4.94
CA ILE A 69 -9.86 0.15 4.96
C ILE A 69 -10.34 1.60 4.98
N ALA A 70 -11.27 1.97 4.08
CA ALA A 70 -11.86 3.30 4.03
C ALA A 70 -12.57 3.69 5.35
N ASN A 71 -13.25 2.72 5.98
CA ASN A 71 -13.99 2.91 7.23
C ASN A 71 -13.08 2.99 8.46
N THR A 72 -11.87 2.45 8.38
CA THR A 72 -10.85 2.60 9.43
C THR A 72 -10.03 3.87 9.28
N ILE A 73 -9.64 4.25 8.05
CA ILE A 73 -8.72 5.37 7.81
C ILE A 73 -9.34 6.72 8.16
N LYS A 74 -10.64 6.94 7.95
CA LYS A 74 -11.24 8.27 8.21
C LYS A 74 -11.52 8.55 9.69
N PRO A 75 -12.21 7.68 10.45
CA PRO A 75 -12.67 8.04 11.79
C PRO A 75 -11.84 7.44 12.94
N LYS A 76 -11.02 6.41 12.68
CA LYS A 76 -10.39 5.62 13.75
C LYS A 76 -8.87 5.80 13.80
N ASP A 77 -8.27 5.43 14.92
CA ASP A 77 -6.84 5.23 15.03
C ASP A 77 -6.47 3.93 14.31
N PHE A 78 -6.33 4.02 12.99
CA PHE A 78 -5.98 2.85 12.18
C PHE A 78 -4.57 2.35 12.49
N VAL A 79 -3.66 3.18 13.02
CA VAL A 79 -2.31 2.75 13.40
C VAL A 79 -2.40 1.79 14.58
N GLN A 80 -3.18 2.15 15.61
CA GLN A 80 -3.44 1.28 16.74
C GLN A 80 -4.19 0.02 16.33
N ILE A 81 -5.27 0.14 15.54
CA ILE A 81 -6.05 -1.02 15.08
C ILE A 81 -5.17 -1.99 14.31
N TRP A 82 -4.30 -1.46 13.44
CA TRP A 82 -3.46 -2.27 12.60
C TRP A 82 -2.26 -2.87 13.35
N SER A 83 -1.88 -2.34 14.52
CA SER A 83 -0.76 -2.83 15.34
C SER A 83 -0.85 -4.32 15.69
N SER A 84 -2.06 -4.88 15.83
CA SER A 84 -2.28 -6.30 16.13
C SER A 84 -2.04 -7.24 14.95
N TYR A 85 -1.91 -6.69 13.73
CA TYR A 85 -1.69 -7.46 12.51
C TYR A 85 -0.21 -7.47 12.16
N ASN A 86 0.33 -8.66 11.91
CA ASN A 86 1.68 -8.83 11.37
C ASN A 86 1.74 -8.30 9.94
N ASP A 87 0.83 -8.80 9.09
CA ASP A 87 0.73 -8.43 7.70
C ASP A 87 -0.65 -7.83 7.37
N ILE A 88 -0.66 -6.85 6.48
CA ILE A 88 -1.87 -6.18 6.01
C ILE A 88 -1.82 -6.17 4.50
N VAL A 89 -2.79 -6.85 3.87
CA VAL A 89 -2.95 -6.88 2.41
C VAL A 89 -3.96 -5.84 2.00
N ILE A 90 -3.60 -5.06 1.01
CA ILE A 90 -4.48 -4.08 0.41
C ILE A 90 -4.52 -4.33 -1.08
N SER A 91 -5.70 -4.71 -1.57
CA SER A 91 -6.00 -4.88 -3.00
C SER A 91 -6.95 -3.75 -3.39
N THR A 92 -6.39 -2.63 -3.84
CA THR A 92 -7.18 -1.43 -4.18
C THR A 92 -6.60 -0.70 -5.37
N ASN A 93 -7.46 0.00 -6.11
CA ASN A 93 -7.11 1.08 -7.04
C ASN A 93 -7.50 2.46 -6.48
N SER A 94 -8.01 2.52 -5.24
CA SER A 94 -8.50 3.75 -4.63
C SER A 94 -7.38 4.59 -4.01
N ASP A 95 -7.56 5.91 -4.00
CA ASP A 95 -6.72 6.82 -3.23
C ASP A 95 -7.08 6.76 -1.74
N TYR A 96 -6.16 6.22 -0.93
CA TYR A 96 -6.21 6.38 0.53
C TYR A 96 -5.19 7.38 1.08
N VAL A 97 -4.38 8.02 0.23
CA VAL A 97 -3.40 9.03 0.67
C VAL A 97 -4.11 10.20 1.31
N THR A 98 -5.04 10.81 0.57
CA THR A 98 -5.78 11.98 1.05
C THR A 98 -6.48 11.72 2.40
N PRO A 99 -7.33 10.69 2.57
CA PRO A 99 -7.99 10.45 3.85
C PRO A 99 -7.01 10.05 4.97
N ALA A 100 -5.90 9.38 4.66
CA ALA A 100 -4.91 9.01 5.68
C ALA A 100 -4.11 10.21 6.18
N LEU A 101 -3.70 11.11 5.29
CA LEU A 101 -2.94 12.32 5.70
C LEU A 101 -3.77 13.28 6.54
N HIS A 102 -5.09 13.32 6.33
CA HIS A 102 -6.04 14.13 7.11
C HIS A 102 -6.52 13.45 8.41
N ASN A 103 -6.11 12.20 8.68
CA ASN A 103 -6.51 11.53 9.90
C ASN A 103 -5.80 12.14 11.11
N LYS A 104 -6.58 12.53 12.12
CA LYS A 104 -6.11 13.23 13.33
C LYS A 104 -5.06 12.46 14.14
N PHE A 105 -5.10 11.12 14.11
CA PHE A 105 -4.20 10.25 14.87
C PHE A 105 -2.81 10.14 14.24
N VAL A 106 -2.64 10.51 12.97
CA VAL A 106 -1.35 10.47 12.27
C VAL A 106 -0.81 11.84 11.87
N LEU A 107 -1.48 12.94 12.23
CA LEU A 107 -1.08 14.31 11.85
C LEU A 107 0.38 14.64 12.18
N ASN A 108 0.88 14.24 13.36
CA ASN A 108 2.27 14.48 13.73
C ASN A 108 3.24 13.69 12.84
N GLN A 109 2.90 12.45 12.50
CA GLN A 109 3.69 11.62 11.60
C GLN A 109 3.65 12.15 10.17
N THR A 110 2.47 12.59 9.70
CA THR A 110 2.28 13.30 8.43
C THR A 110 3.16 14.55 8.34
N ARG A 111 3.13 15.42 9.36
CA ARG A 111 3.97 16.63 9.41
C ARG A 111 5.46 16.30 9.37
N LYS A 112 5.89 15.27 10.10
CA LYS A 112 7.28 14.81 10.10
C LYS A 112 7.70 14.25 8.73
N LEU A 113 6.83 13.50 8.06
CA LEU A 113 7.10 12.94 6.74
C LEU A 113 7.15 14.04 5.66
N LEU A 114 6.15 14.92 5.63
CA LEU A 114 6.07 16.01 4.64
C LEU A 114 7.14 17.09 4.88
N GLY A 115 7.43 17.42 6.14
CA GLY A 115 8.50 18.36 6.48
C GLY A 115 9.89 17.86 6.08
N ARG A 116 10.10 16.54 6.00
CA ARG A 116 11.34 15.96 5.46
C ARG A 116 11.39 15.99 3.93
N LEU A 117 10.25 15.88 3.26
CA LEU A 117 10.16 15.92 1.79
C LEU A 117 10.34 17.33 1.22
N LEU A 118 9.99 18.38 1.97
CA LEU A 118 10.19 19.77 1.55
C LEU A 118 11.62 20.29 1.79
N LEU A 119 12.46 19.50 2.47
CA LEU A 119 13.86 19.82 2.77
C LEU A 119 14.85 18.92 2.01
N ALA A 120 14.36 18.04 1.13
CA ALA A 120 15.13 17.14 0.27
C ALA A 120 14.99 17.56 -1.20
#